data_AF-B4L907-F1
#
_entry.id   AF-B4L907-F1
#
_cell.length_a   1.000
_cell.length_b   1.000
_cell.length_c   1.000
_cell.angle_alpha   90.00
_cell.angle_beta   90.00
_cell.angle_gamma   90.00
#
_symmetry.space_group_name_H-M   'P 1'
#
loop_
_entity.id
_entity.type
_entity.pdbx_description
1 polymer ?
#
loop_
_entity_poly.entity_id
_entity_poly.type
_entity_poly.pdbx_seq_one_letter_code
_entity_poly.pdbx_strand_id
1 'polypeptide(L)'
;MGKLKTAFVLLTIFSHQVNADCGCNKLDRDASVAERVDELPAQQVCQQQARNKNKHYRDYYPEETEEEIEGMSLIPGGSQYIGTDEPHFIADHESPERLVKFNDFYLDKYEVSNANFAKFVEATNYTTEAERFGDSFIFKTLLKPEQQEELKDYRVANAVWWYKVSGVSWRRPNGIDSNLEGLEHHPVVHVSWRDAVAYCEWAGKRLPSEAEWEVACRGGKQRKLFPWGNKLMPKDKHWLNIWQGDFPDGNTEEDGYPFTCPVDQFRQNNYDLYNIVGNVWEWTADLWQAGDTSPSPNRVKKGGSYLCHKSYCYRYRCAARSQNTEDSSAGSLGFRCAKSV
;
A
#
# COMPACT_ATOMS: atom_id res chain seq x y z
N MET A 1 -53.90 44.26 -28.81
CA MET A 1 -53.47 43.36 -27.72
C MET A 1 -52.01 42.97 -27.93
N GLY A 2 -51.17 43.18 -26.91
CA GLY A 2 -49.88 42.48 -26.72
C GLY A 2 -48.65 42.93 -27.53
N LYS A 3 -48.00 44.04 -27.14
CA LYS A 3 -46.59 44.34 -27.51
C LYS A 3 -45.65 43.63 -26.51
N LEU A 4 -44.76 42.77 -26.99
CA LEU A 4 -43.70 42.15 -26.18
C LEU A 4 -42.59 43.21 -25.96
N LYS A 5 -42.43 43.67 -24.73
CA LYS A 5 -41.36 44.60 -24.33
C LYS A 5 -40.17 43.81 -23.81
N THR A 6 -39.03 44.03 -24.45
CA THR A 6 -37.68 43.69 -23.99
C THR A 6 -37.41 44.37 -22.64
N ALA A 7 -37.06 43.60 -21.61
CA ALA A 7 -36.62 44.11 -20.32
C ALA A 7 -35.11 43.90 -20.17
N PHE A 8 -34.34 44.97 -20.30
CA PHE A 8 -32.95 45.05 -19.84
C PHE A 8 -32.96 45.23 -18.32
N VAL A 9 -32.43 44.26 -17.57
CA VAL A 9 -32.18 44.42 -16.13
C VAL A 9 -30.77 44.96 -15.97
N LEU A 10 -30.69 46.23 -15.57
CA LEU A 10 -29.46 46.90 -15.15
C LEU A 10 -29.14 46.43 -13.74
N LEU A 11 -28.05 45.68 -13.54
CA LEU A 11 -27.55 45.33 -12.21
C LEU A 11 -26.52 46.38 -11.78
N THR A 12 -26.92 47.27 -10.88
CA THR A 12 -26.05 48.26 -10.23
C THR A 12 -25.18 47.58 -9.17
N ILE A 13 -23.86 47.58 -9.38
CA ILE A 13 -22.87 47.11 -8.41
C ILE A 13 -22.62 48.24 -7.40
N PHE A 14 -23.07 48.07 -6.16
CA PHE A 14 -22.61 48.87 -5.03
C PHE A 14 -21.30 48.27 -4.51
N SER A 15 -20.19 48.95 -4.80
CA SER A 15 -18.90 48.73 -4.18
C SER A 15 -18.91 49.35 -2.77
N HIS A 16 -18.73 48.52 -1.74
CA HIS A 16 -18.32 48.97 -0.41
C HIS A 16 -16.86 48.61 -0.18
N GLN A 17 -16.03 49.64 -0.14
CA GLN A 17 -14.69 49.62 0.45
C GLN A 17 -14.85 49.56 1.97
N VAL A 18 -14.15 48.63 2.62
CA VAL A 18 -13.75 48.79 4.01
C VAL A 18 -12.23 48.70 4.03
N ASN A 19 -11.62 49.84 4.34
CA ASN A 19 -10.21 49.99 4.67
C ASN A 19 -9.94 49.34 6.02
N ALA A 20 -8.91 48.51 6.10
CA ALA A 20 -8.14 48.32 7.32
C ALA A 20 -6.66 48.41 6.95
N ASP A 21 -6.13 49.58 7.24
CA ASP A 21 -4.78 50.05 7.02
C ASP A 21 -3.82 49.33 7.99
N CYS A 22 -2.75 48.73 7.48
CA CYS A 22 -1.56 48.40 8.27
C CYS A 22 -0.35 48.65 7.39
N GLY A 23 0.02 49.93 7.35
CA GLY A 23 1.11 50.48 6.55
C GLY A 23 2.44 49.79 6.79
N CYS A 24 2.99 49.25 5.70
CA CYS A 24 4.42 49.03 5.56
C CYS A 24 5.04 50.34 5.05
N ASN A 25 5.70 51.10 5.93
CA ASN A 25 6.68 52.09 5.50
C ASN A 25 8.07 51.66 5.95
N LYS A 26 8.92 51.44 4.93
CA LYS A 26 10.37 51.32 4.98
C LYS A 26 10.97 52.44 5.83
N LEU A 27 11.92 52.11 6.70
CA LEU A 27 13.16 52.86 6.85
C LEU A 27 14.31 51.88 7.09
N ASP A 28 15.40 52.14 6.38
CA ASP A 28 16.66 51.42 6.39
C ASP A 28 17.71 52.26 7.14
N ARG A 29 18.73 51.56 7.68
CA ARG A 29 20.04 52.00 8.21
C ARG A 29 20.22 52.39 9.68
N ASP A 30 20.88 51.45 10.37
CA ASP A 30 22.29 51.48 10.82
C ASP A 30 22.63 51.42 12.33
N ALA A 31 23.48 50.42 12.60
CA ALA A 31 24.62 50.36 13.53
C ALA A 31 24.44 50.19 15.07
N SER A 32 24.88 49.00 15.51
CA SER A 32 25.73 48.68 16.68
C SER A 32 25.17 48.85 18.12
N VAL A 33 25.26 47.79 18.93
CA VAL A 33 26.24 47.58 20.04
C VAL A 33 25.85 46.30 20.83
N ALA A 34 26.87 45.71 21.43
CA ALA A 34 27.01 44.37 22.02
C ALA A 34 26.28 44.07 23.36
N GLU A 35 26.22 42.76 23.66
CA GLU A 35 26.27 42.07 24.98
C GLU A 35 25.21 42.39 26.08
N ARG A 36 24.37 41.40 26.48
CA ARG A 36 24.65 40.40 27.54
C ARG A 36 23.43 39.50 27.87
N VAL A 37 23.77 38.39 28.52
CA VAL A 37 23.06 37.15 28.91
C VAL A 37 22.04 37.36 30.05
N ASP A 38 20.91 36.62 30.07
CA ASP A 38 20.44 35.78 31.22
C ASP A 38 19.07 35.07 31.00
N GLU A 39 19.15 33.72 31.06
CA GLU A 39 18.27 32.64 31.59
C GLU A 39 16.71 32.58 31.42
N LEU A 40 16.28 31.62 30.56
CA LEU A 40 15.31 30.48 30.70
C LEU A 40 13.89 30.65 31.36
N PRO A 41 12.86 29.77 31.06
CA PRO A 41 12.92 28.46 30.38
C PRO A 41 11.90 28.21 29.24
N ALA A 42 12.34 27.47 28.22
CA ALA A 42 11.44 26.82 27.26
C ALA A 42 10.85 25.54 27.87
N GLN A 43 9.52 25.53 28.05
CA GLN A 43 8.76 24.34 28.45
C GLN A 43 8.75 23.28 27.33
N GLN A 44 9.37 22.14 27.67
CA GLN A 44 8.98 20.77 27.32
C GLN A 44 7.98 20.58 26.17
N VAL A 45 8.51 20.18 25.00
CA VAL A 45 7.78 19.30 24.09
C VAL A 45 8.64 18.05 23.87
N CYS A 46 8.07 16.92 24.25
CA CYS A 46 8.63 15.57 24.34
C CYS A 46 9.56 15.18 23.18
N GLN A 47 10.85 15.09 23.48
CA GLN A 47 11.75 14.15 22.81
C GLN A 47 11.47 12.75 23.33
N GLN A 48 10.65 11.96 22.63
CA GLN A 48 10.77 10.51 22.76
C GLN A 48 12.02 10.10 21.98
N GLN A 49 13.06 9.92 22.77
CA GLN A 49 14.37 9.47 22.37
C GLN A 49 14.26 8.17 21.58
N ALA A 50 14.82 8.18 20.37
CA ALA A 50 15.20 6.97 19.67
C ALA A 50 16.05 6.10 20.62
N ARG A 51 15.57 4.89 20.91
CA ARG A 51 16.36 3.81 21.53
C ARG A 51 17.49 3.45 20.56
N ASN A 52 18.57 4.21 20.58
CA ASN A 52 19.82 3.86 19.91
C ASN A 52 21.04 4.59 20.50
N LYS A 53 21.07 4.72 21.83
CA LYS A 53 22.28 5.08 22.57
C LYS A 53 22.31 4.32 23.90
N ASN A 54 22.70 3.05 23.85
CA ASN A 54 23.25 2.36 25.01
C ASN A 54 24.21 1.27 24.53
N LYS A 55 25.39 1.68 24.07
CA LYS A 55 26.54 0.77 23.88
C LYS A 55 27.13 0.29 25.22
N HIS A 56 26.63 0.83 26.35
CA HIS A 56 27.14 0.58 27.70
C HIS A 56 26.23 -0.30 28.58
N TYR A 57 25.02 -0.65 28.09
CA TYR A 57 24.06 -1.48 28.85
C TYR A 57 24.16 -2.98 28.50
N ARG A 58 24.88 -3.34 27.44
CA ARG A 58 25.06 -4.73 26.95
C ARG A 58 26.03 -5.58 27.77
N ASP A 59 26.78 -4.98 28.69
CA ASP A 59 27.88 -5.68 29.38
C ASP A 59 27.45 -6.39 30.69
N TYR A 60 26.21 -6.19 31.17
CA TYR A 60 25.79 -6.65 32.50
C TYR A 60 24.67 -7.70 32.53
N TYR A 61 23.95 -7.89 31.41
CA TYR A 61 22.97 -8.95 31.25
C TYR A 61 23.21 -9.61 29.89
N PRO A 62 23.37 -10.94 29.81
CA PRO A 62 23.23 -11.63 28.55
C PRO A 62 21.75 -11.54 28.19
N GLU A 63 21.33 -10.46 27.54
CA GLU A 63 20.09 -10.48 26.78
C GLU A 63 20.29 -11.56 25.73
N GLU A 64 19.47 -12.61 25.82
CA GLU A 64 19.20 -13.52 24.71
C GLU A 64 19.05 -12.65 23.47
N THR A 65 20.05 -12.70 22.59
CA THR A 65 19.99 -11.96 21.33
C THR A 65 18.77 -12.50 20.60
N GLU A 66 17.71 -11.70 20.53
CA GLU A 66 16.50 -12.04 19.78
C GLU A 66 16.91 -12.57 18.41
N GLU A 67 16.40 -13.76 18.07
CA GLU A 67 16.89 -14.54 16.94
C GLU A 67 16.62 -13.77 15.64
N GLU A 68 17.66 -13.26 14.97
CA GLU A 68 17.51 -12.60 13.68
C GLU A 68 17.03 -13.64 12.65
N ILE A 69 15.73 -13.60 12.33
CA ILE A 69 15.16 -14.45 11.29
C ILE A 69 15.48 -13.83 9.93
N GLU A 70 16.31 -14.54 9.16
CA GLU A 70 16.70 -14.11 7.81
C GLU A 70 15.48 -13.76 6.96
N GLY A 71 15.51 -12.59 6.31
CA GLY A 71 14.44 -12.11 5.44
C GLY A 71 13.20 -11.55 6.16
N MET A 72 13.16 -11.55 7.50
CA MET A 72 12.07 -10.95 8.28
C MET A 72 12.56 -9.76 9.10
N SER A 73 11.62 -8.87 9.43
CA SER A 73 11.82 -7.75 10.34
C SER A 73 10.99 -7.95 11.60
N LEU A 74 11.62 -7.78 12.76
CA LEU A 74 10.92 -7.68 14.03
C LEU A 74 10.14 -6.37 14.09
N ILE A 75 8.83 -6.48 14.31
CA ILE A 75 7.91 -5.36 14.54
C ILE A 75 7.67 -5.28 16.05
N PRO A 76 8.20 -4.25 16.74
CA PRO A 76 8.07 -4.14 18.19
C PRO A 76 6.60 -3.94 18.57
N GLY A 77 6.13 -4.76 19.52
CA GLY A 77 4.80 -4.69 20.08
C GLY A 77 4.51 -3.37 20.77
N GLY A 78 3.23 -3.11 20.99
CA GLY A 78 2.78 -1.87 21.61
C GLY A 78 1.32 -1.57 21.32
N SER A 79 1.03 -0.27 21.14
CA SER A 79 -0.30 0.21 20.83
C SER A 79 -0.23 1.27 19.74
N GLN A 80 -1.07 1.13 18.72
CA GLN A 80 -1.08 2.03 17.57
C GLN A 80 -2.49 2.24 17.04
N TYR A 81 -2.76 3.45 16.56
CA TYR A 81 -3.99 3.75 15.85
C TYR A 81 -3.91 3.19 14.43
N ILE A 82 -4.92 2.41 14.05
CA ILE A 82 -5.15 1.90 12.69
C ILE A 82 -6.51 2.40 12.17
N GLY A 83 -6.71 2.33 10.86
CA GLY A 83 -7.82 2.98 10.17
C GLY A 83 -7.65 4.49 10.05
N THR A 84 -8.75 5.18 9.72
CA THR A 84 -8.83 6.64 9.64
C THR A 84 -10.28 7.09 9.80
N ASP A 85 -10.53 8.20 10.51
CA ASP A 85 -11.85 8.84 10.56
C ASP A 85 -12.12 9.72 9.32
N GLU A 86 -11.13 9.85 8.44
CA GLU A 86 -11.23 10.54 7.15
C GLU A 86 -11.05 9.52 6.00
N PRO A 87 -12.00 8.58 5.81
CA PRO A 87 -11.92 7.57 4.75
C PRO A 87 -12.02 8.22 3.36
N HIS A 88 -11.18 7.77 2.42
CA HIS A 88 -11.30 8.24 1.04
C HIS A 88 -12.48 7.57 0.32
N PHE A 89 -12.65 6.26 0.54
CA PHE A 89 -13.79 5.49 0.04
C PHE A 89 -14.60 4.97 1.23
N ILE A 90 -15.81 5.51 1.43
CA ILE A 90 -16.68 5.13 2.55
C ILE A 90 -17.02 3.63 2.51
N ALA A 91 -17.18 3.07 1.31
CA ALA A 91 -17.50 1.66 1.09
C ALA A 91 -16.39 0.69 1.53
N ASP A 92 -15.16 1.17 1.74
CA ASP A 92 -14.04 0.33 2.15
C ASP A 92 -13.96 0.17 3.68
N HIS A 93 -14.79 0.90 4.44
CA HIS A 93 -14.80 0.85 5.91
C HIS A 93 -13.40 1.11 6.51
N GLU A 94 -12.66 2.10 5.99
CA GLU A 94 -11.37 2.52 6.61
C GLU A 94 -11.58 3.16 8.00
N SER A 95 -12.79 3.65 8.26
CA SER A 95 -13.25 4.19 9.55
C SER A 95 -13.99 3.16 10.40
N PRO A 96 -14.02 3.29 11.74
CA PRO A 96 -13.37 4.35 12.52
C PRO A 96 -11.86 4.10 12.73
N GLU A 97 -11.13 5.18 13.00
CA GLU A 97 -9.80 5.07 13.61
C GLU A 97 -9.94 4.39 14.97
N ARG A 98 -9.09 3.39 15.25
CA ARG A 98 -9.15 2.63 16.50
C ARG A 98 -7.76 2.29 17.00
N LEU A 99 -7.60 2.30 18.33
CA LEU A 99 -6.37 1.90 18.99
C LEU A 99 -6.32 0.37 19.09
N VAL A 100 -5.28 -0.25 18.54
CA VAL A 100 -5.03 -1.69 18.64
C VAL A 100 -3.78 -1.95 19.46
N LYS A 101 -3.85 -2.96 20.32
CA LYS A 101 -2.71 -3.53 21.04
C LYS A 101 -2.23 -4.78 20.32
N PHE A 102 -0.91 -4.94 20.21
CA PHE A 102 -0.30 -6.08 19.54
C PHE A 102 1.02 -6.44 20.22
N ASN A 103 1.36 -7.72 20.19
CA ASN A 103 2.65 -8.22 20.67
C ASN A 103 3.71 -8.06 19.58
N ASP A 104 4.95 -8.30 19.96
CA ASP A 104 6.04 -8.43 19.01
C ASP A 104 5.73 -9.54 18.00
N PHE A 105 6.07 -9.31 16.74
CA PHE A 105 5.94 -10.29 15.68
C PHE A 105 6.96 -10.01 14.57
N TYR A 106 7.30 -11.03 13.81
CA TYR A 106 8.10 -10.90 12.61
C TYR A 106 7.20 -10.73 11.39
N LEU A 107 7.59 -9.85 10.47
CA LEU A 107 6.97 -9.71 9.15
C LEU A 107 8.04 -9.85 8.07
N ASP A 108 7.74 -10.55 6.99
CA ASP A 108 8.63 -10.62 5.83
C ASP A 108 8.95 -9.20 5.31
N LYS A 109 10.24 -8.94 5.08
CA LYS A 109 10.71 -7.66 4.52
C LYS A 109 10.15 -7.40 3.14
N TYR A 110 9.98 -8.48 2.39
CA TYR A 110 9.64 -8.52 0.97
C TYR A 110 8.32 -9.27 0.77
N GLU A 111 7.64 -8.96 -0.33
CA GLU A 111 6.60 -9.86 -0.86
C GLU A 111 7.24 -11.23 -1.19
N VAL A 112 6.44 -12.30 -1.17
CA VAL A 112 6.92 -13.62 -1.60
C VAL A 112 7.25 -13.56 -3.10
N SER A 113 8.50 -13.85 -3.45
CA SER A 113 8.94 -13.85 -4.85
C SER A 113 8.57 -15.13 -5.60
N ASN A 114 8.57 -15.08 -6.93
CA ASN A 114 8.40 -16.27 -7.77
C ASN A 114 9.43 -17.36 -7.44
N ALA A 115 10.69 -17.01 -7.20
CA ALA A 115 11.72 -17.99 -6.83
C ALA A 115 11.43 -18.68 -5.50
N ASN A 116 10.91 -17.96 -4.51
CA ASN A 116 10.56 -18.55 -3.23
C ASN A 116 9.29 -19.40 -3.32
N PHE A 117 8.28 -18.94 -4.06
CA PHE A 117 7.08 -19.73 -4.33
C PHE A 117 7.39 -21.00 -5.14
N ALA A 118 8.34 -20.95 -6.08
CA ALA A 118 8.78 -22.11 -6.83
C ALA A 118 9.38 -23.20 -5.91
N LYS A 119 10.15 -22.83 -4.88
CA LYS A 119 10.67 -23.79 -3.88
C LYS A 119 9.54 -24.50 -3.13
N PHE A 120 8.50 -23.77 -2.75
CA PHE A 120 7.30 -24.35 -2.13
C PHE A 120 6.65 -25.38 -3.05
N VAL A 121 6.41 -25.00 -4.30
CA VAL A 121 5.75 -25.87 -5.27
C VAL A 121 6.61 -27.10 -5.61
N GLU A 122 7.93 -26.95 -5.74
CA GLU A 122 8.85 -28.07 -5.94
C GLU A 122 8.84 -29.04 -4.76
N ALA A 123 8.83 -28.52 -3.53
CA ALA A 123 8.86 -29.34 -2.31
C ALA A 123 7.55 -30.09 -2.04
N THR A 124 6.41 -29.57 -2.52
CA THR A 124 5.08 -30.06 -2.14
C THR A 124 4.25 -30.59 -3.31
N ASN A 125 4.71 -30.37 -4.55
CA ASN A 125 3.94 -30.58 -5.77
C ASN A 125 2.59 -29.83 -5.75
N TYR A 126 2.55 -28.66 -5.10
CA TYR A 126 1.33 -27.87 -4.95
C TYR A 126 0.81 -27.37 -6.30
N THR A 127 -0.51 -27.40 -6.46
CA THR A 127 -1.22 -26.83 -7.62
C THR A 127 -2.11 -25.70 -7.12
N THR A 128 -1.95 -24.49 -7.65
CA THR A 128 -2.71 -23.32 -7.18
C THR A 128 -4.17 -23.36 -7.60
N GLU A 129 -5.03 -22.54 -6.98
CA GLU A 129 -6.43 -22.45 -7.38
C GLU A 129 -6.59 -21.93 -8.82
N ALA A 130 -5.75 -21.00 -9.28
CA ALA A 130 -5.72 -20.59 -10.68
C ALA A 130 -5.43 -21.77 -11.63
N GLU A 131 -4.48 -22.64 -11.27
CA GLU A 131 -4.16 -23.84 -12.05
C GLU A 131 -5.32 -24.87 -12.01
N ARG A 132 -6.02 -25.01 -10.88
CA ARG A 132 -7.16 -25.93 -10.73
C ARG A 132 -8.42 -25.45 -11.46
N PHE A 133 -8.73 -24.16 -11.39
CA PHE A 133 -9.84 -23.55 -12.12
C PHE A 133 -9.53 -23.44 -13.61
N GLY A 134 -8.24 -23.34 -13.97
CA GLY A 134 -7.77 -23.24 -15.35
C GLY A 134 -7.81 -21.83 -15.91
N ASP A 135 -8.02 -20.81 -15.07
CA ASP A 135 -8.09 -19.40 -15.45
C ASP A 135 -7.70 -18.46 -14.30
N SER A 136 -7.37 -17.22 -14.64
CA SER A 136 -7.14 -16.14 -13.69
C SER A 136 -7.38 -14.78 -14.36
N PHE A 137 -7.28 -13.68 -13.59
CA PHE A 137 -7.53 -12.33 -14.09
C PHE A 137 -6.23 -11.61 -14.47
N ILE A 138 -6.18 -11.06 -15.69
CA ILE A 138 -5.09 -10.17 -16.17
C ILE A 138 -5.61 -8.80 -16.59
N PHE A 139 -4.72 -7.82 -16.54
CA PHE A 139 -5.03 -6.45 -16.92
C PHE A 139 -4.96 -6.27 -18.44
N LYS A 140 -5.81 -5.39 -18.99
CA LYS A 140 -6.03 -5.25 -20.44
C LYS A 140 -4.75 -5.03 -21.25
N THR A 141 -3.76 -4.32 -20.72
CA THR A 141 -2.53 -3.99 -21.48
C THR A 141 -1.59 -5.18 -21.68
N LEU A 142 -1.82 -6.28 -20.95
CA LEU A 142 -1.14 -7.57 -21.18
C LEU A 142 -1.79 -8.37 -22.33
N LEU A 143 -2.92 -7.91 -22.87
CA LEU A 143 -3.62 -8.54 -23.98
C LEU A 143 -3.46 -7.74 -25.27
N LYS A 144 -3.23 -8.47 -26.37
CA LYS A 144 -3.29 -7.88 -27.72
C LYS A 144 -4.71 -7.39 -28.03
N PRO A 145 -4.89 -6.37 -28.90
CA PRO A 145 -6.22 -5.86 -29.25
C PRO A 145 -7.20 -6.94 -29.73
N GLU A 146 -6.72 -7.92 -30.48
CA GLU A 146 -7.55 -9.02 -30.99
C GLU A 146 -8.09 -9.89 -29.84
N GLN A 147 -7.24 -10.16 -28.85
CA GLN A 147 -7.62 -10.94 -27.65
C GLN A 147 -8.60 -10.15 -26.77
N GLN A 148 -8.44 -8.83 -26.67
CA GLN A 148 -9.38 -7.98 -25.93
C GLN A 148 -10.78 -8.00 -26.55
N GLU A 149 -10.88 -7.98 -27.87
CA GLU A 149 -12.17 -8.07 -28.56
C GLU A 149 -12.80 -9.46 -28.41
N GLU A 150 -12.01 -10.52 -28.53
CA GLU A 150 -12.48 -11.91 -28.32
C GLU A 150 -13.01 -12.13 -26.90
N LEU A 151 -12.33 -11.56 -25.90
CA LEU A 151 -12.62 -11.78 -24.49
C LEU A 151 -13.50 -10.70 -23.86
N LYS A 152 -14.11 -9.81 -24.66
CA LYS A 152 -14.87 -8.64 -24.16
C LYS A 152 -16.04 -9.01 -23.23
N ASP A 153 -16.60 -10.20 -23.37
CA ASP A 153 -17.72 -10.68 -22.54
C ASP A 153 -17.23 -11.37 -21.24
N TYR A 154 -15.93 -11.62 -21.13
CA TYR A 154 -15.27 -12.21 -19.95
C TYR A 154 -14.59 -11.17 -19.05
N ARG A 155 -15.01 -9.91 -19.18
CA ARG A 155 -14.50 -8.80 -18.37
C ARG A 155 -15.27 -8.66 -17.06
N VAL A 156 -14.59 -8.13 -16.05
CA VAL A 156 -15.25 -7.73 -14.81
C VAL A 156 -16.14 -6.52 -15.08
N ALA A 157 -17.45 -6.64 -14.87
CA ALA A 157 -18.43 -5.60 -15.22
C ALA A 157 -18.11 -4.22 -14.60
N ASN A 158 -17.68 -4.19 -13.34
CA ASN A 158 -17.35 -2.96 -12.62
C ASN A 158 -15.90 -2.48 -12.84
N ALA A 159 -15.11 -3.22 -13.62
CA ALA A 159 -13.71 -2.92 -13.90
C ALA A 159 -13.32 -3.52 -15.25
N VAL A 160 -13.81 -2.93 -16.35
CA VAL A 160 -13.72 -3.47 -17.72
C VAL A 160 -12.30 -3.59 -18.30
N TRP A 161 -11.28 -3.27 -17.51
CA TRP A 161 -9.87 -3.51 -17.84
C TRP A 161 -9.35 -4.85 -17.27
N TRP A 162 -10.14 -5.58 -16.49
CA TRP A 162 -9.80 -6.92 -16.02
C TRP A 162 -10.49 -7.98 -16.86
N TYR A 163 -9.67 -8.87 -17.43
CA TYR A 163 -10.12 -9.98 -18.27
C TYR A 163 -9.87 -11.30 -17.55
N LYS A 164 -10.87 -12.17 -17.54
CA LYS A 164 -10.73 -13.56 -17.13
C LYS A 164 -10.15 -14.36 -18.28
N VAL A 165 -8.97 -14.96 -18.10
CA VAL A 165 -8.21 -15.59 -19.19
C VAL A 165 -7.79 -17.00 -18.81
N SER A 166 -8.12 -17.96 -19.67
CA SER A 166 -7.77 -19.37 -19.50
C SER A 166 -6.26 -19.61 -19.64
N GLY A 167 -5.74 -20.55 -18.86
CA GLY A 167 -4.33 -20.95 -18.87
C GLY A 167 -3.37 -19.97 -18.18
N VAL A 168 -3.87 -18.86 -17.64
CA VAL A 168 -3.08 -17.93 -16.84
C VAL A 168 -2.97 -18.43 -15.39
N SER A 169 -1.76 -18.41 -14.86
CA SER A 169 -1.44 -18.78 -13.48
C SER A 169 -0.14 -18.10 -13.05
N TRP A 170 0.33 -18.41 -11.83
CA TRP A 170 1.60 -17.87 -11.33
C TRP A 170 2.81 -18.23 -12.21
N ARG A 171 2.76 -19.35 -12.96
CA ARG A 171 3.82 -19.77 -13.89
C ARG A 171 3.82 -18.99 -15.21
N ARG A 172 2.69 -18.36 -15.54
CA ARG A 172 2.45 -17.63 -16.79
C ARG A 172 1.76 -16.30 -16.48
N PRO A 173 2.38 -15.41 -15.69
CA PRO A 173 1.69 -14.29 -15.07
C PRO A 173 1.28 -13.19 -16.05
N ASN A 174 1.90 -13.15 -17.23
CA ASN A 174 1.66 -12.11 -18.24
C ASN A 174 0.86 -12.63 -19.44
N GLY A 175 0.18 -13.77 -19.30
CA GLY A 175 -0.63 -14.38 -20.37
C GLY A 175 -0.17 -15.79 -20.74
N ILE A 176 -0.96 -16.49 -21.56
CA ILE A 176 -0.76 -17.93 -21.86
C ILE A 176 0.58 -18.27 -22.52
N ASP A 177 1.19 -17.32 -23.24
CA ASP A 177 2.48 -17.49 -23.91
C ASP A 177 3.67 -17.03 -23.04
N SER A 178 3.39 -16.51 -21.83
CA SER A 178 4.42 -16.04 -20.91
C SER A 178 4.98 -17.17 -20.04
N ASN A 179 6.11 -16.88 -19.38
CA ASN A 179 6.76 -17.75 -18.41
C ASN A 179 7.35 -16.89 -17.27
N LEU A 180 8.22 -17.47 -16.44
CA LEU A 180 8.87 -16.80 -15.31
C LEU A 180 10.29 -16.28 -15.59
N GLU A 181 10.77 -16.36 -16.84
CA GLU A 181 12.12 -15.92 -17.20
C GLU A 181 12.29 -14.43 -16.92
N GLY A 182 13.27 -14.08 -16.08
CA GLY A 182 13.53 -12.71 -15.66
C GLY A 182 12.57 -12.17 -14.60
N LEU A 183 11.64 -12.99 -14.08
CA LEU A 183 10.68 -12.63 -13.04
C LEU A 183 10.95 -13.34 -11.70
N GLU A 184 12.09 -13.99 -11.55
CA GLU A 184 12.44 -14.82 -10.38
C GLU A 184 12.40 -14.01 -9.08
N HIS A 185 12.80 -12.74 -9.14
CA HIS A 185 12.82 -11.81 -8.01
C HIS A 185 11.59 -10.89 -7.94
N HIS A 186 10.64 -11.03 -8.86
CA HIS A 186 9.35 -10.31 -8.80
C HIS A 186 8.39 -11.03 -7.85
N PRO A 187 7.38 -10.33 -7.29
CA PRO A 187 6.39 -10.96 -6.43
C PRO A 187 5.60 -12.02 -7.20
N VAL A 188 5.30 -13.13 -6.53
CA VAL A 188 4.37 -14.11 -7.05
C VAL A 188 2.96 -13.51 -7.13
N VAL A 189 2.31 -13.71 -8.26
CA VAL A 189 0.93 -13.25 -8.53
C VAL A 189 0.06 -14.42 -9.00
N HIS A 190 -1.24 -14.20 -9.21
CA HIS A 190 -2.21 -15.26 -9.49
C HIS A 190 -2.28 -16.34 -8.40
N VAL A 191 -2.06 -15.91 -7.16
CA VAL A 191 -2.19 -16.73 -5.96
C VAL A 191 -3.43 -16.29 -5.18
N SER A 192 -4.27 -17.27 -4.83
CA SER A 192 -5.42 -17.05 -3.99
C SER A 192 -5.02 -16.87 -2.53
N TRP A 193 -5.98 -16.54 -1.67
CA TRP A 193 -5.74 -16.51 -0.24
C TRP A 193 -5.38 -17.89 0.29
N ARG A 194 -6.01 -18.96 -0.23
CA ARG A 194 -5.73 -20.34 0.17
C ARG A 194 -4.34 -20.79 -0.29
N ASP A 195 -3.90 -20.35 -1.47
CA ASP A 195 -2.53 -20.58 -1.96
C ASP A 195 -1.51 -19.89 -1.03
N ALA A 196 -1.79 -18.66 -0.64
CA ALA A 196 -0.95 -17.87 0.26
C ALA A 196 -0.82 -18.49 1.66
N VAL A 197 -1.94 -18.98 2.22
CA VAL A 197 -1.93 -19.70 3.51
C VAL A 197 -1.11 -20.98 3.41
N ALA A 198 -1.33 -21.80 2.38
CA ALA A 198 -0.59 -23.05 2.21
C ALA A 198 0.93 -22.82 2.11
N TYR A 199 1.35 -21.77 1.39
CA TYR A 199 2.75 -21.36 1.35
C TYR A 199 3.27 -20.93 2.73
N CYS A 200 2.56 -20.04 3.42
CA CYS A 200 3.04 -19.55 4.71
C CYS A 200 3.12 -20.69 5.74
N GLU A 201 2.16 -21.61 5.77
CA GLU A 201 2.20 -22.79 6.64
C GLU A 201 3.40 -23.69 6.33
N TRP A 202 3.66 -23.98 5.05
CA TRP A 202 4.84 -24.73 4.62
C TRP A 202 6.15 -24.06 5.05
N ALA A 203 6.20 -22.72 4.99
CA ALA A 203 7.35 -21.94 5.41
C ALA A 203 7.49 -21.81 6.95
N GLY A 204 6.60 -22.42 7.74
CA GLY A 204 6.58 -22.28 9.19
C GLY A 204 6.16 -20.90 9.68
N LYS A 205 5.28 -20.25 8.91
CA LYS A 205 4.78 -18.87 9.08
C LYS A 205 3.25 -18.85 9.01
N ARG A 206 2.67 -17.66 8.90
CA ARG A 206 1.23 -17.40 8.68
C ARG A 206 1.05 -16.14 7.84
N LEU A 207 -0.16 -15.85 7.39
CA LEU A 207 -0.48 -14.50 6.93
C LEU A 207 -0.51 -13.51 8.11
N PRO A 208 -0.13 -12.23 7.91
CA PRO A 208 -0.37 -11.20 8.91
C PRO A 208 -1.87 -10.95 9.05
N SER A 209 -2.32 -10.57 10.24
CA SER A 209 -3.62 -9.90 10.37
C SER A 209 -3.61 -8.53 9.67
N GLU A 210 -4.78 -8.00 9.32
CA GLU A 210 -4.92 -6.65 8.78
C GLU A 210 -4.29 -5.61 9.71
N ALA A 211 -4.46 -5.80 11.02
CA ALA A 211 -3.91 -4.89 12.03
C ALA A 211 -2.38 -4.94 12.09
N GLU A 212 -1.78 -6.13 12.12
CA GLU A 212 -0.32 -6.31 12.08
C GLU A 212 0.26 -5.70 10.80
N TRP A 213 -0.37 -5.98 9.66
CA TRP A 213 0.04 -5.45 8.37
C TRP A 213 0.03 -3.91 8.37
N GLU A 214 -1.03 -3.29 8.87
CA GLU A 214 -1.15 -1.83 8.85
C GLU A 214 -0.19 -1.15 9.83
N VAL A 215 -0.01 -1.72 11.02
CA VAL A 215 1.01 -1.28 11.98
C VAL A 215 2.40 -1.32 11.35
N ALA A 216 2.74 -2.43 10.71
CA ALA A 216 4.01 -2.60 10.03
C ALA A 216 4.17 -1.61 8.87
N CYS A 217 3.13 -1.42 8.05
CA CYS A 217 3.09 -0.42 6.97
C CYS A 217 3.43 0.98 7.49
N ARG A 218 2.78 1.39 8.59
CA ARG A 218 2.97 2.71 9.19
C ARG A 218 4.38 2.97 9.72
N GLY A 219 5.18 1.92 9.95
CA GLY A 219 6.62 2.08 10.21
C GLY A 219 6.96 2.94 11.43
N GLY A 220 6.17 2.78 12.51
CA GLY A 220 6.28 3.57 13.75
C GLY A 220 5.68 4.98 13.69
N LYS A 221 5.06 5.38 12.57
CA LYS A 221 4.43 6.70 12.41
C LYS A 221 2.94 6.65 12.70
N GLN A 222 2.43 7.67 13.38
CA GLN A 222 1.00 7.82 13.63
C GLN A 222 0.36 8.70 12.54
N ARG A 223 -0.83 8.31 12.07
CA ARG A 223 -1.70 9.11 11.19
C ARG A 223 -1.00 9.67 9.94
N LYS A 224 -0.18 8.83 9.29
CA LYS A 224 0.42 9.11 7.98
C LYS A 224 -0.28 8.32 6.88
N LEU A 225 -0.37 8.92 5.69
CA LEU A 225 -0.98 8.31 4.52
C LEU A 225 -0.15 7.14 4.00
N PHE A 226 1.15 7.34 3.87
CA PHE A 226 2.12 6.39 3.33
C PHE A 226 3.14 5.97 4.40
N PRO A 227 3.86 4.84 4.22
CA PRO A 227 4.89 4.38 5.16
C PRO A 227 5.96 5.43 5.51
N TRP A 228 6.27 6.32 4.55
CA TRP A 228 7.26 7.38 4.70
C TRP A 228 6.68 8.73 5.13
N GLY A 229 5.37 8.98 4.99
CA GLY A 229 4.76 10.27 5.31
C GLY A 229 3.51 10.59 4.49
N ASN A 230 3.27 11.89 4.23
CA ASN A 230 2.04 12.37 3.55
C ASN A 230 2.28 12.87 2.12
N LYS A 231 3.52 13.18 1.74
CA LYS A 231 3.86 13.53 0.35
C LYS A 231 4.12 12.22 -0.41
N LEU A 232 3.45 12.03 -1.55
CA LEU A 232 3.62 10.85 -2.39
C LEU A 232 5.06 10.71 -2.89
N MET A 233 5.64 11.83 -3.35
CA MET A 233 7.02 11.90 -3.86
C MET A 233 7.89 12.84 -2.99
N PRO A 234 8.38 12.40 -1.82
CA PRO A 234 9.36 13.16 -1.06
C PRO A 234 10.62 13.41 -1.90
N LYS A 235 11.06 14.67 -1.96
CA LYS A 235 12.20 15.11 -2.79
C LYS A 235 12.04 14.76 -4.28
N ASP A 236 10.79 14.68 -4.74
CA ASP A 236 10.42 14.44 -6.14
C ASP A 236 10.99 13.12 -6.68
N LYS A 237 11.04 12.11 -5.80
CA LYS A 237 11.43 10.73 -6.13
C LYS A 237 10.25 9.78 -5.94
N HIS A 238 10.19 8.73 -6.74
CA HIS A 238 9.29 7.60 -6.52
C HIS A 238 9.77 6.73 -5.35
N TRP A 239 8.82 6.26 -4.53
CA TRP A 239 9.05 5.43 -3.34
C TRP A 239 8.23 4.13 -3.37
N LEU A 240 7.54 3.89 -4.47
CA LEU A 240 6.65 2.76 -4.68
C LEU A 240 6.41 2.61 -6.17
N ASN A 241 6.07 1.40 -6.58
CA ASN A 241 5.61 1.06 -7.92
C ASN A 241 4.07 1.18 -7.99
N ILE A 242 3.56 2.15 -8.75
CA ILE A 242 2.13 2.42 -9.00
C ILE A 242 1.94 2.93 -10.43
N TRP A 243 0.72 3.27 -10.84
CA TRP A 243 0.50 3.81 -12.18
C TRP A 243 0.86 5.30 -12.26
N GLN A 244 1.44 5.74 -13.37
CA GLN A 244 1.57 7.16 -13.73
C GLN A 244 0.96 7.42 -15.12
N GLY A 245 0.40 8.61 -15.33
CA GLY A 245 -0.32 8.93 -16.57
C GLY A 245 -1.82 8.60 -16.52
N ASP A 246 -2.41 8.35 -17.69
CA ASP A 246 -3.85 8.20 -17.84
C ASP A 246 -4.26 6.73 -17.66
N PHE A 247 -4.93 6.42 -16.55
CA PHE A 247 -5.48 5.08 -16.32
C PHE A 247 -6.80 4.89 -17.09
N PRO A 248 -7.08 3.72 -17.71
CA PRO A 248 -6.27 2.50 -17.79
C PRO A 248 -5.36 2.43 -19.04
N ASP A 249 -5.23 3.51 -19.79
CA ASP A 249 -4.58 3.57 -21.10
C ASP A 249 -3.48 4.64 -21.10
N GLY A 250 -2.22 4.21 -20.97
CA GLY A 250 -1.06 5.11 -20.97
C GLY A 250 -0.35 5.19 -19.62
N ASN A 251 0.23 4.08 -19.19
CA ASN A 251 1.21 4.09 -18.10
C ASN A 251 2.49 4.76 -18.62
N THR A 252 2.94 5.84 -17.96
CA THR A 252 4.16 6.55 -18.36
C THR A 252 5.43 5.92 -17.79
N GLU A 253 5.31 4.97 -16.86
CA GLU A 253 6.43 4.21 -16.27
C GLU A 253 7.48 5.13 -15.61
N GLU A 254 7.05 6.28 -15.06
CA GLU A 254 7.93 7.27 -14.43
C GLU A 254 8.67 6.71 -13.20
N ASP A 255 8.07 5.73 -12.51
CA ASP A 255 8.71 5.00 -11.42
C ASP A 255 9.71 3.91 -11.89
N GLY A 256 9.80 3.67 -13.20
CA GLY A 256 10.70 2.73 -13.83
C GLY A 256 10.11 1.35 -14.11
N TYR A 257 8.83 1.10 -13.81
CA TYR A 257 8.22 -0.22 -13.95
C TYR A 257 6.85 -0.19 -14.67
N PRO A 258 6.69 -0.91 -15.80
CA PRO A 258 5.39 -1.04 -16.46
C PRO A 258 4.39 -1.94 -15.71
N PHE A 259 4.90 -2.93 -14.97
CA PHE A 259 4.14 -3.95 -14.25
C PHE A 259 4.71 -4.13 -12.84
N THR A 260 4.89 -5.37 -12.36
CA THR A 260 5.59 -5.61 -11.10
C THR A 260 7.06 -5.21 -11.19
N CYS A 261 7.66 -4.92 -10.04
CA CYS A 261 9.09 -4.71 -9.86
C CYS A 261 9.66 -5.79 -8.92
N PRO A 262 10.99 -5.99 -8.88
CA PRO A 262 11.61 -6.91 -7.93
C PRO A 262 11.24 -6.57 -6.48
N VAL A 263 11.06 -7.60 -5.65
CA VAL A 263 10.50 -7.45 -4.29
C VAL A 263 11.38 -6.63 -3.35
N ASP A 264 12.67 -6.49 -3.67
CA ASP A 264 13.68 -5.73 -2.92
C ASP A 264 13.80 -4.26 -3.35
N GLN A 265 12.95 -3.80 -4.27
CA GLN A 265 12.88 -2.41 -4.66
C GLN A 265 12.10 -1.57 -3.65
N PHE A 266 12.43 -0.28 -3.61
CA PHE A 266 11.77 0.71 -2.76
C PHE A 266 11.69 0.33 -1.28
N ARG A 267 12.73 0.65 -0.51
CA ARG A 267 12.67 0.60 0.96
C ARG A 267 11.77 1.71 1.51
N GLN A 268 10.68 1.36 2.19
CA GLN A 268 9.59 2.31 2.46
C GLN A 268 9.54 2.83 3.89
N ASN A 269 10.08 2.12 4.89
CA ASN A 269 9.96 2.57 6.28
C ASN A 269 11.11 2.15 7.22
N ASN A 270 10.95 2.43 8.51
CA ASN A 270 11.99 2.19 9.53
C ASN A 270 12.09 0.72 9.95
N TYR A 271 11.09 -0.11 9.63
CA TYR A 271 11.09 -1.55 9.87
C TYR A 271 11.71 -2.33 8.71
N ASP A 272 12.43 -1.66 7.81
CA ASP A 272 13.13 -2.31 6.68
C ASP A 272 12.18 -3.09 5.76
N LEU A 273 10.95 -2.59 5.60
CA LEU A 273 9.96 -3.16 4.71
C LEU A 273 10.04 -2.52 3.33
N TYR A 274 9.89 -3.35 2.31
CA TYR A 274 9.94 -3.01 0.91
C TYR A 274 8.57 -3.27 0.28
N ASN A 275 8.17 -2.39 -0.65
CA ASN A 275 6.92 -2.51 -1.40
C ASN A 275 5.67 -2.84 -0.57
N ILE A 276 5.58 -2.42 0.71
CA ILE A 276 4.38 -2.67 1.53
C ILE A 276 3.19 -1.80 1.06
N VAL A 277 3.43 -0.76 0.27
CA VAL A 277 2.39 -0.14 -0.56
C VAL A 277 2.86 -0.07 -2.01
N GLY A 278 1.96 -0.30 -2.95
CA GLY A 278 2.30 -0.44 -4.39
C GLY A 278 2.74 -1.87 -4.74
N ASN A 279 3.37 -2.04 -5.90
CA ASN A 279 3.79 -3.32 -6.47
C ASN A 279 2.64 -4.34 -6.59
N VAL A 280 2.38 -5.22 -5.63
CA VAL A 280 1.18 -6.08 -5.65
C VAL A 280 0.31 -5.86 -4.42
N TRP A 281 -0.99 -6.11 -4.59
CA TRP A 281 -1.87 -6.25 -3.43
C TRP A 281 -1.39 -7.40 -2.56
N GLU A 282 -1.59 -7.29 -1.25
CA GLU A 282 -1.17 -8.33 -0.31
C GLU A 282 -2.35 -8.89 0.48
N TRP A 283 -2.51 -10.21 0.44
CA TRP A 283 -3.46 -10.92 1.29
C TRP A 283 -3.13 -10.77 2.78
N THR A 284 -4.18 -10.71 3.60
CA THR A 284 -4.10 -10.76 5.07
C THR A 284 -5.02 -11.85 5.60
N ALA A 285 -4.87 -12.24 6.86
CA ALA A 285 -5.63 -13.35 7.46
C ALA A 285 -7.14 -13.02 7.63
N ASP A 286 -7.48 -11.75 7.79
CA ASP A 286 -8.80 -11.30 8.22
C ASP A 286 -9.89 -11.51 7.18
N LEU A 287 -11.09 -11.84 7.66
CA LEU A 287 -12.31 -11.71 6.88
C LEU A 287 -12.60 -10.22 6.64
N TRP A 288 -13.08 -9.89 5.45
CA TRP A 288 -13.57 -8.55 5.14
C TRP A 288 -14.71 -8.14 6.08
N GLN A 289 -15.67 -9.07 6.26
CA GLN A 289 -16.79 -8.94 7.16
C GLN A 289 -16.68 -10.01 8.25
N ALA A 290 -16.58 -9.57 9.51
CA ALA A 290 -16.54 -10.48 10.64
C ALA A 290 -17.79 -11.36 10.67
N GLY A 291 -17.59 -12.68 10.85
CA GLY A 291 -18.68 -13.64 10.90
C GLY A 291 -19.24 -14.07 9.54
N ASP A 292 -18.61 -13.69 8.42
CA ASP A 292 -18.95 -14.25 7.10
C ASP A 292 -18.67 -15.77 7.10
N THR A 293 -19.74 -16.55 6.92
CA THR A 293 -19.72 -18.02 6.87
C THR A 293 -20.02 -18.56 5.46
N SER A 294 -19.98 -17.70 4.45
CA SER A 294 -20.15 -18.13 3.06
C SER A 294 -19.05 -19.14 2.65
N PRO A 295 -19.28 -19.98 1.62
CA PRO A 295 -18.31 -21.00 1.22
C PRO A 295 -16.97 -20.46 0.70
N SER A 296 -16.96 -19.23 0.16
CA SER A 296 -15.76 -18.51 -0.25
C SER A 296 -15.89 -17.06 0.22
N PRO A 297 -15.64 -16.81 1.52
CA PRO A 297 -15.82 -15.50 2.09
C PRO A 297 -14.80 -14.52 1.55
N ASN A 298 -15.13 -13.24 1.66
CA ASN A 298 -14.18 -12.19 1.29
C ASN A 298 -13.09 -12.05 2.34
N ARG A 299 -11.83 -12.03 1.90
CA ARG A 299 -10.64 -11.79 2.72
C ARG A 299 -10.09 -10.40 2.46
N VAL A 300 -9.52 -9.80 3.49
CA VAL A 300 -8.91 -8.47 3.39
C VAL A 300 -7.60 -8.58 2.60
N LYS A 301 -7.42 -7.63 1.66
CA LYS A 301 -6.14 -7.33 1.03
C LYS A 301 -5.76 -5.87 1.23
N LYS A 302 -4.46 -5.58 1.30
CA LYS A 302 -3.91 -4.27 1.64
C LYS A 302 -2.83 -3.84 0.62
N GLY A 303 -2.41 -2.57 0.68
CA GLY A 303 -1.21 -2.07 -0.01
C GLY A 303 -1.44 -1.40 -1.38
N GLY A 304 -2.47 -1.79 -2.12
CA GLY A 304 -2.57 -1.37 -3.53
C GLY A 304 -1.63 -2.17 -4.42
N SER A 305 -1.48 -1.78 -5.69
CA SER A 305 -0.58 -2.44 -6.64
C SER A 305 -0.01 -1.45 -7.67
N TYR A 306 0.82 -1.94 -8.59
CA TYR A 306 1.37 -1.21 -9.74
C TYR A 306 0.27 -0.62 -10.64
N LEU A 307 -0.97 -1.11 -10.55
CA LEU A 307 -2.11 -0.58 -11.31
C LEU A 307 -2.78 0.61 -10.62
N CYS A 308 -2.57 0.81 -9.31
CA CYS A 308 -3.29 1.83 -8.57
C CYS A 308 -2.93 3.24 -9.04
N HIS A 309 -3.94 4.07 -9.23
CA HIS A 309 -3.80 5.50 -9.53
C HIS A 309 -4.82 6.31 -8.73
N LYS A 310 -4.47 7.56 -8.38
CA LYS A 310 -5.34 8.44 -7.58
C LYS A 310 -6.73 8.65 -8.22
N SER A 311 -6.83 8.61 -9.56
CA SER A 311 -8.08 8.87 -10.27
C SER A 311 -9.15 7.80 -10.06
N TYR A 312 -8.80 6.57 -9.69
CA TYR A 312 -9.76 5.47 -9.57
C TYR A 312 -9.54 4.55 -8.37
N CYS A 313 -8.28 4.32 -7.99
CA CYS A 313 -7.91 3.40 -6.91
C CYS A 313 -6.81 4.02 -6.06
N TYR A 314 -7.19 4.99 -5.23
CA TYR A 314 -6.28 5.62 -4.26
C TYR A 314 -6.08 4.74 -3.01
N ARG A 315 -5.68 3.47 -3.22
CA ARG A 315 -5.52 2.47 -2.16
C ARG A 315 -4.07 2.11 -1.82
N TYR A 316 -3.10 2.84 -2.37
CA TYR A 316 -1.69 2.78 -1.96
C TYR A 316 -1.42 3.58 -0.66
N ARG A 317 -2.33 3.50 0.32
CA ARG A 317 -2.23 4.14 1.64
C ARG A 317 -2.30 3.05 2.71
N CYS A 318 -1.61 3.20 3.83
CA CYS A 318 -1.60 2.16 4.88
C CYS A 318 -3.01 1.86 5.42
N ALA A 319 -3.85 2.89 5.59
CA ALA A 319 -5.22 2.73 6.07
C ALA A 319 -6.19 2.14 5.03
N ALA A 320 -5.82 2.21 3.75
CA ALA A 320 -6.68 1.68 2.70
C ALA A 320 -6.81 0.17 2.81
N ARG A 321 -7.97 -0.33 2.41
CA ARG A 321 -8.29 -1.76 2.45
C ARG A 321 -9.22 -2.10 1.29
N SER A 322 -9.16 -3.34 0.87
CA SER A 322 -10.06 -3.92 -0.11
C SER A 322 -10.18 -5.42 0.15
N GLN A 323 -10.87 -6.13 -0.72
CA GLN A 323 -11.21 -7.52 -0.53
C GLN A 323 -11.42 -8.24 -1.84
N ASN A 324 -11.30 -9.55 -1.77
CA ASN A 324 -11.69 -10.50 -2.79
C ASN A 324 -12.13 -11.79 -2.09
N THR A 325 -12.89 -12.65 -2.77
CA THR A 325 -13.15 -14.00 -2.26
C THR A 325 -11.84 -14.76 -2.09
N GLU A 326 -11.76 -15.63 -1.09
CA GLU A 326 -10.51 -16.34 -0.75
C GLU A 326 -9.96 -17.24 -1.87
N ASP A 327 -10.78 -17.56 -2.87
CA ASP A 327 -10.43 -18.33 -4.07
C ASP A 327 -10.10 -17.46 -5.31
N SER A 328 -10.23 -16.14 -5.20
CA SER A 328 -9.87 -15.21 -6.27
C SER A 328 -8.36 -15.13 -6.48
N SER A 329 -7.91 -14.97 -7.71
CA SER A 329 -6.51 -14.72 -8.07
C SER A 329 -6.41 -13.67 -9.19
N ALA A 330 -5.34 -12.86 -9.21
CA ALA A 330 -5.12 -11.84 -10.24
C ALA A 330 -3.64 -11.50 -10.43
N GLY A 331 -3.29 -10.95 -11.59
CA GLY A 331 -1.91 -10.57 -11.97
C GLY A 331 -1.33 -9.36 -11.23
N SER A 332 -2.03 -8.85 -10.21
CA SER A 332 -1.57 -7.75 -9.35
C SER A 332 -1.83 -8.04 -7.87
N LEU A 333 -1.94 -9.32 -7.50
CA LEU A 333 -2.28 -9.78 -6.14
C LEU A 333 -1.35 -10.92 -5.73
N GLY A 334 -0.59 -10.67 -4.67
CA GLY A 334 0.32 -11.60 -4.00
C GLY A 334 0.15 -11.52 -2.47
N PHE A 335 1.24 -11.72 -1.74
CA PHE A 335 1.24 -11.72 -0.28
C PHE A 335 2.66 -11.67 0.30
N ARG A 336 2.74 -11.44 1.62
CA ARG A 336 3.93 -11.65 2.45
C ARG A 336 3.53 -12.41 3.71
N CYS A 337 4.46 -13.12 4.35
CA CYS A 337 4.16 -13.87 5.57
C CYS A 337 4.58 -13.10 6.84
N ALA A 338 4.00 -13.52 7.96
CA ALA A 338 4.32 -13.11 9.31
C ALA A 338 4.62 -14.33 10.19
N LYS A 339 5.29 -14.13 11.32
CA LYS A 339 5.57 -15.17 12.31
C LYS A 339 5.48 -14.57 13.70
N SER A 340 4.85 -15.27 14.63
CA SER A 340 4.82 -14.85 16.03
C SER A 340 6.21 -15.04 16.66
N VAL A 341 6.56 -14.20 17.64
CA VAL A 341 7.77 -14.38 18.46
C VAL A 341 7.64 -15.60 19.36
#